data_AF-A0A1F3ME71-F1
#
_entry.id   AF-A0A1F3ME71-F1
#
_cell.length_a   1.000
_cell.length_b   1.000
_cell.length_c   1.000
_cell.angle_alpha   90.00
_cell.angle_beta   90.00
_cell.angle_gamma   90.00
#
_symmetry.space_group_name_H-M   'P 1'
#
loop_
_entity.id
_entity.type
_entity.pdbx_description
1 polymer ?
#
loop_
_entity_poly.entity_id
_entity_poly.type
_entity_poly.pdbx_seq_one_letter_code
_entity_poly.pdbx_strand_id
1 'polypeptide(L)'
;MKKLFFLLVITTVLICSSTFGQSQTQNKFYYAEAVMASTSDGIGCNIDFGKDYVIPVEKKDEIIKKIREFKNGVDIVNYLSDLGWEYVDKQVVFEVVPRINYQAVQSRYWIYTFRKLK
;
A
#
# COMPACT_ATOMS: atom_id res chain seq x y z
N MET A 1 20.24 -19.94 -41.89
CA MET A 1 19.54 -19.01 -40.96
C MET A 1 18.50 -19.77 -40.15
N LYS A 2 18.90 -20.38 -39.01
CA LYS A 2 18.04 -21.26 -38.17
C LYS A 2 18.27 -20.99 -36.66
N LYS A 3 18.25 -19.72 -36.24
CA LYS A 3 18.44 -19.36 -34.81
C LYS A 3 17.48 -18.29 -34.29
N LEU A 4 16.42 -17.95 -35.03
CA LEU A 4 15.46 -16.90 -34.64
C LEU A 4 14.10 -17.41 -34.15
N PHE A 5 13.84 -18.73 -34.20
CA PHE A 5 12.55 -19.30 -33.82
C PHE A 5 12.49 -19.92 -32.42
N PHE A 6 13.62 -20.03 -31.70
CA PHE A 6 13.67 -20.62 -30.36
C PHE A 6 13.57 -19.60 -29.21
N LEU A 7 13.62 -18.30 -29.51
CA LEU A 7 13.60 -17.25 -28.49
C LEU A 7 12.19 -16.70 -28.20
N LEU A 8 11.16 -17.17 -28.91
CA LEU A 8 9.79 -16.65 -28.79
C LEU A 8 8.87 -17.51 -27.90
N VAL A 9 9.34 -18.67 -27.42
CA VAL A 9 8.52 -19.61 -26.64
C VAL A 9 8.81 -19.54 -25.13
N ILE A 10 9.96 -18.99 -24.72
CA ILE A 10 10.32 -18.89 -23.29
C ILE A 10 9.74 -17.62 -22.64
N THR A 11 9.46 -16.57 -23.41
CA THR A 11 8.88 -15.33 -22.88
C THR A 11 7.38 -15.45 -22.58
N THR A 12 6.65 -16.34 -23.24
CA THR A 12 5.21 -16.53 -23.01
C THR A 12 4.88 -17.36 -21.77
N VAL A 13 5.81 -18.20 -21.28
CA VAL A 13 5.59 -19.01 -20.07
C VAL A 13 5.79 -18.21 -18.78
N LEU A 14 6.63 -17.17 -18.80
CA LEU A 14 6.91 -16.34 -17.62
C LEU A 14 5.86 -15.26 -17.32
N ILE A 15 4.94 -14.99 -18.25
CA ILE A 15 3.88 -13.98 -18.06
C ILE A 15 2.58 -14.61 -17.51
N CYS A 16 2.40 -15.93 -17.61
CA CYS A 16 1.21 -16.60 -17.08
C CYS A 16 1.34 -17.05 -15.62
N SER A 17 2.53 -17.07 -15.03
CA SER A 17 2.72 -17.47 -13.62
C SER A 17 2.51 -16.33 -12.62
N SER A 18 2.57 -15.06 -13.06
CA SER A 18 2.41 -13.90 -12.17
C SER A 18 0.95 -13.56 -11.87
N THR A 19 0.01 -13.91 -12.77
CA THR A 19 -1.42 -13.64 -12.56
C THR A 19 -2.13 -14.75 -11.78
N PHE A 20 -1.72 -16.02 -11.94
CA PHE A 20 -2.33 -17.14 -11.21
C PHE A 20 -1.94 -17.15 -9.70
N GLY A 21 -0.74 -16.66 -9.36
CA GLY A 21 -0.29 -16.51 -7.98
C GLY A 21 -0.90 -15.31 -7.23
N GLN A 22 -1.28 -14.25 -7.96
CA GLN A 22 -1.94 -13.06 -7.39
C GLN A 22 -3.42 -13.30 -7.08
N SER A 23 -4.10 -14.14 -7.87
CA SER A 23 -5.53 -14.44 -7.67
C SER A 23 -5.80 -15.27 -6.40
N GLN A 24 -4.89 -16.15 -5.98
CA GLN A 24 -5.08 -16.94 -4.74
C GLN A 24 -4.62 -16.22 -3.47
N THR A 25 -3.69 -15.26 -3.56
CA THR A 25 -3.16 -14.56 -2.37
C THR A 25 -4.19 -13.60 -1.76
N GLN A 26 -5.01 -12.92 -2.57
CA GLN A 26 -6.10 -12.06 -2.07
C GLN A 26 -7.15 -12.81 -1.23
N ASN A 27 -7.32 -14.11 -1.45
CA ASN A 27 -8.27 -14.90 -0.67
C ASN A 27 -7.77 -15.30 0.72
N LYS A 28 -6.45 -15.28 0.98
CA LYS A 28 -5.87 -15.73 2.27
C LYS A 28 -5.58 -14.60 3.25
N PHE A 29 -5.48 -13.37 2.76
CA PHE A 29 -5.06 -12.24 3.58
C PHE A 29 -6.06 -11.09 3.49
N TYR A 30 -6.23 -10.39 4.60
CA TYR A 30 -6.70 -9.01 4.61
C TYR A 30 -5.54 -8.07 4.29
N TYR A 31 -5.84 -6.94 3.67
CA TYR A 31 -4.87 -5.91 3.32
C TYR A 31 -5.27 -4.58 3.94
N ALA A 32 -4.27 -3.79 4.30
CA ALA A 32 -4.45 -2.41 4.73
C ALA A 32 -3.32 -1.54 4.16
N GLU A 33 -3.64 -0.28 3.89
CA GLU A 33 -2.68 0.70 3.38
C GLU A 33 -2.69 1.92 4.28
N ALA A 34 -1.55 2.18 4.92
CA ALA A 34 -1.33 3.41 5.66
C ALA A 34 -0.63 4.43 4.77
N VAL A 35 -1.23 5.60 4.60
CA VAL A 35 -0.71 6.68 3.77
C VAL A 35 -0.22 7.79 4.68
N MET A 36 1.04 8.17 4.49
CA MET A 36 1.65 9.35 5.10
C MET A 36 1.89 10.39 4.01
N ALA A 37 1.42 11.61 4.22
CA ALA A 37 1.60 12.74 3.31
C ALA A 37 2.35 13.86 4.02
N SER A 38 3.36 14.42 3.36
CA SER A 38 3.98 15.67 3.78
C SER A 38 3.40 16.80 2.95
N THR A 39 2.73 17.74 3.63
CA THR A 39 2.19 18.97 3.04
C THR A 39 2.89 20.19 3.65
N SER A 40 2.58 21.39 3.16
CA SER A 40 3.02 22.65 3.76
C SER A 40 2.60 22.81 5.22
N ASP A 41 1.52 22.13 5.62
CA ASP A 41 0.87 22.29 6.92
C ASP A 41 1.32 21.21 7.93
N GLY A 42 2.23 20.32 7.50
CA GLY A 42 2.83 19.29 8.32
C GLY A 42 2.72 17.89 7.73
N ILE A 43 2.90 16.88 8.59
CA ILE A 43 2.76 15.47 8.23
C ILE A 43 1.40 14.97 8.69
N GLY A 44 0.63 14.42 7.75
CA GLY A 44 -0.64 13.76 7.98
C GLY A 44 -0.53 12.27 7.68
N CYS A 45 -1.19 11.44 8.49
CA CYS A 45 -1.25 10.00 8.32
C CYS A 45 -2.71 9.54 8.30
N ASN A 46 -3.02 8.52 7.50
CA ASN A 46 -4.32 7.85 7.50
C ASN A 46 -4.13 6.37 7.16
N ILE A 47 -5.13 5.53 7.44
CA ILE A 47 -5.14 4.13 7.03
C ILE A 47 -6.46 3.79 6.36
N ASP A 48 -6.38 2.98 5.31
CA ASP A 48 -7.54 2.29 4.75
C ASP A 48 -7.39 0.78 4.96
N PHE A 49 -8.49 0.16 5.37
CA PHE A 49 -8.58 -1.29 5.50
C PHE A 49 -9.37 -1.78 4.30
N GLY A 50 -8.81 -2.75 3.56
CA GLY A 50 -9.45 -3.33 2.39
C GLY A 50 -10.88 -3.76 2.68
N LYS A 51 -11.73 -3.70 1.65
CA LYS A 51 -13.20 -3.89 1.75
C LYS A 51 -13.63 -5.16 2.48
N ASP A 52 -12.79 -6.19 2.45
CA ASP A 52 -13.09 -7.51 3.01
C ASP A 52 -12.66 -7.65 4.49
N TYR A 53 -12.03 -6.64 5.10
CA TYR A 53 -11.59 -6.73 6.50
C TYR A 53 -12.76 -6.56 7.47
N VAL A 54 -13.11 -7.65 8.16
CA VAL A 54 -14.24 -7.69 9.11
C VAL A 54 -13.72 -7.51 10.54
N ILE A 55 -13.78 -6.27 11.04
CA ILE A 55 -13.61 -5.97 12.47
C ILE A 55 -14.74 -5.07 12.98
N PRO A 56 -15.01 -5.05 14.29
CA PRO A 56 -15.92 -4.09 14.88
C PRO A 56 -15.52 -2.65 14.50
N VAL A 57 -16.52 -1.84 14.14
CA VAL A 57 -16.31 -0.47 13.66
C VAL A 57 -15.58 0.38 14.71
N GLU A 58 -15.88 0.16 15.99
CA GLU A 58 -15.27 0.87 17.10
C GLU A 58 -13.75 0.66 17.14
N LYS A 59 -13.29 -0.59 16.95
CA LYS A 59 -11.86 -0.92 16.89
C LYS A 59 -11.20 -0.34 15.64
N LYS A 60 -11.93 -0.30 14.51
CA LYS A 60 -11.42 0.30 13.28
C LYS A 60 -11.16 1.79 13.47
N ASP A 61 -12.12 2.50 14.08
CA ASP A 61 -12.04 3.94 14.32
C ASP A 61 -10.94 4.29 15.33
N GLU A 62 -10.74 3.48 16.37
CA GLU A 62 -9.63 3.62 17.31
C GLU A 62 -8.27 3.54 16.60
N ILE A 63 -8.09 2.56 15.72
CA ILE A 63 -6.84 2.39 14.96
C ILE A 63 -6.63 3.58 14.02
N ILE A 64 -7.66 4.02 13.29
CA ILE A 64 -7.58 5.17 12.39
C ILE A 64 -7.20 6.43 13.17
N LYS A 65 -7.86 6.67 14.31
CA LYS A 65 -7.56 7.81 15.17
C LYS A 65 -6.11 7.78 15.64
N LYS A 66 -5.63 6.61 16.07
CA LYS A 66 -4.24 6.47 16.53
C LYS A 66 -3.24 6.74 15.41
N ILE A 67 -3.49 6.22 14.21
CA ILE A 67 -2.60 6.43 13.06
C ILE A 67 -2.51 7.90 12.66
N ARG A 68 -3.61 8.67 12.76
CA ARG A 68 -3.61 10.11 12.47
C ARG A 68 -2.71 10.93 13.38
N GLU A 69 -2.39 10.43 14.57
CA GLU A 69 -1.49 11.09 15.52
C GLU A 69 -0.02 10.95 15.13
N PHE A 70 0.34 9.91 14.36
CA PHE A 70 1.72 9.62 14.02
C PHE A 70 2.32 10.64 13.04
N LYS A 71 3.65 10.84 13.17
CA LYS A 71 4.44 11.78 12.37
C LYS A 71 5.58 11.13 11.59
N ASN A 72 5.72 9.81 11.71
CA ASN A 72 6.70 9.03 10.96
C ASN A 72 6.13 7.64 10.66
N GLY A 73 6.70 6.98 9.64
CA GLY A 73 6.24 5.65 9.24
C GLY A 73 6.70 4.52 10.14
N VAL A 74 7.73 4.72 10.98
CA VAL A 74 8.20 3.68 11.91
C VAL A 74 7.14 3.40 12.97
N ASP A 75 6.52 4.45 13.51
CA ASP A 75 5.44 4.34 14.48
C ASP A 75 4.23 3.58 13.90
N ILE A 76 3.90 3.83 12.62
CA ILE A 76 2.83 3.12 11.90
C ILE A 76 3.18 1.62 11.82
N VAL A 77 4.39 1.30 11.36
CA VAL A 77 4.83 -0.09 11.19
C VAL A 77 4.84 -0.84 12.51
N ASN A 78 5.40 -0.25 13.57
CA ASN A 78 5.45 -0.85 14.89
C ASN A 78 4.04 -1.09 15.45
N TYR A 79 3.18 -0.06 15.43
CA TYR A 79 1.84 -0.15 15.96
C TYR A 79 0.99 -1.23 15.26
N LEU A 80 1.04 -1.30 13.93
CA LEU A 80 0.29 -2.33 13.20
C LEU A 80 0.90 -3.72 13.40
N SER A 81 2.22 -3.83 13.54
CA SER A 81 2.88 -5.10 13.88
C SER A 81 2.44 -5.63 15.24
N ASP A 82 2.31 -4.76 16.24
CA ASP A 82 1.79 -5.11 17.57
C ASP A 82 0.33 -5.60 17.50
N LEU A 83 -0.45 -5.12 16.51
CA LEU A 83 -1.81 -5.58 16.23
C LEU A 83 -1.87 -6.84 15.35
N GLY A 84 -0.73 -7.45 15.06
CA GLY A 84 -0.61 -8.67 14.28
C GLY A 84 -0.75 -8.49 12.77
N TRP A 85 -0.46 -7.28 12.25
CA TRP A 85 -0.29 -7.06 10.81
C TRP A 85 1.16 -7.26 10.41
N GLU A 86 1.37 -7.91 9.28
CA GLU A 86 2.67 -8.06 8.66
C GLU A 86 2.91 -6.91 7.67
N TYR A 87 4.03 -6.21 7.83
CA TYR A 87 4.47 -5.21 6.85
C TYR A 87 4.93 -5.89 5.56
N VAL A 88 4.44 -5.43 4.41
CA VAL A 88 4.67 -6.03 3.10
C VAL A 88 5.61 -5.18 2.25
N ASP A 89 5.26 -3.90 2.08
CA ASP A 89 5.91 -3.03 1.11
C ASP A 89 5.76 -1.55 1.48
N LYS A 90 6.63 -0.71 0.93
CA LYS A 90 6.54 0.74 0.99
C LYS A 90 6.75 1.33 -0.39
N GLN A 91 5.79 2.13 -0.81
CA GLN A 91 5.83 2.88 -2.06
C GLN A 91 5.94 4.38 -1.77
N VAL A 92 6.70 5.09 -2.60
CA VAL A 92 6.83 6.55 -2.54
C VAL A 92 6.24 7.13 -3.81
N VAL A 93 5.18 7.90 -3.66
CA VAL A 93 4.47 8.53 -4.76
C VAL A 93 4.70 10.04 -4.72
N PHE A 94 5.00 10.60 -5.89
CA PHE A 94 5.15 12.04 -6.08
C PHE A 94 4.01 12.50 -6.96
N GLU A 95 3.11 13.32 -6.41
CA GLU A 95 2.05 13.93 -7.21
C GLU A 95 2.24 15.44 -7.26
N VAL A 96 2.04 15.98 -8.47
CA VAL A 96 1.95 17.41 -8.67
C VAL A 96 0.47 17.75 -8.64
N VAL A 97 0.00 18.31 -7.52
CA VAL A 97 -1.40 18.73 -7.41
C VAL A 97 -1.52 20.16 -7.94
N PRO A 98 -2.26 20.41 -9.03
CA PRO A 98 -2.48 21.77 -9.51
C PRO A 98 -3.39 22.52 -8.53
N ARG A 99 -2.91 23.62 -7.94
CA ARG A 99 -3.80 24.58 -7.25
C ARG A 99 -4.38 25.58 -8.25
N ILE A 100 -5.61 25.99 -7.99
CA ILE A 100 -6.19 27.22 -8.54
C ILE A 100 -5.26 28.36 -8.07
N ASN A 101 -4.56 29.03 -9.00
CA ASN A 101 -3.53 30.09 -8.82
C ASN A 101 -2.04 29.72 -9.08
N TYR A 102 -1.74 28.78 -9.98
CA TYR A 102 -0.38 28.59 -10.57
C TYR A 102 0.76 28.18 -9.61
N GLN A 103 0.46 27.77 -8.38
CA GLN A 103 1.44 27.11 -7.52
C GLN A 103 1.18 25.60 -7.49
N ALA A 104 1.98 24.85 -8.24
CA ALA A 104 2.05 23.40 -8.13
C ALA A 104 2.64 23.03 -6.76
N VAL A 105 1.88 22.31 -5.93
CA VAL A 105 2.43 21.73 -4.70
C VAL A 105 2.89 20.32 -5.06
N GLN A 106 4.19 20.06 -4.89
CA GLN A 106 4.70 18.70 -4.93
C GLN A 106 4.31 18.01 -3.62
N SER A 107 3.31 17.14 -3.69
CA SER A 107 2.93 16.30 -2.56
C SER A 107 3.72 15.00 -2.63
N ARG A 108 4.42 14.68 -1.55
CA ARG A 108 5.10 13.40 -1.38
C ARG A 108 4.27 12.52 -0.46
N TYR A 109 3.89 11.36 -0.98
CA TYR A 109 3.15 10.33 -0.25
C TYR A 109 4.05 9.13 -0.03
N TRP A 110 3.98 8.56 1.17
CA TRP A 110 4.53 7.26 1.51
C TRP A 110 3.38 6.33 1.83
N ILE A 111 3.24 5.28 1.03
CA ILE A 111 2.19 4.27 1.18
C ILE A 111 2.85 3.03 1.76
N TYR A 112 2.37 2.59 2.92
CA TYR A 112 2.83 1.41 3.63
C TYR A 112 1.75 0.34 3.52
N THR A 113 2.07 -0.76 2.87
CA THR A 113 1.14 -1.87 2.66
C THR A 113 1.36 -2.92 3.74
N PHE A 114 0.27 -3.36 4.35
CA PHE A 114 0.23 -4.39 5.37
C PHE A 114 -0.70 -5.51 4.95
N ARG A 115 -0.43 -6.72 5.46
CA ARG A 115 -1.32 -7.86 5.33
C ARG A 115 -1.55 -8.54 6.66
N LYS A 116 -2.68 -9.22 6.79
CA LYS A 116 -3.01 -10.05 7.96
C LYS A 116 -3.70 -11.32 7.50
N LEU A 117 -3.39 -12.46 8.10
CA LEU A 117 -4.09 -13.71 7.79
C LEU A 117 -5.58 -13.56 8.08
N LYS A 118 -6.43 -14.11 7.19
CA LYS A 118 -7.88 -14.04 7.36
C LYS A 118 -8.40 -14.85 8.54
#